data_AF-X1G1X3-F1
#
_entry.id   AF-X1G1X3-F1
#
_cell.length_a   1.000
_cell.length_b   1.000
_cell.length_c   1.000
_cell.angle_alpha   90.00
_cell.angle_beta   90.00
_cell.angle_gamma   90.00
#
_symmetry.space_group_name_H-M   'P 1'
#
loop_
_entity.id
_entity.type
_entity.pdbx_description
1 polymer ?
#
loop_
_entity_poly.entity_id
_entity_poly.type
_entity_poly.pdbx_seq_one_letter_code
_entity_poly.pdbx_strand_id
1 'polypeptide(L)'
;RIAILSLEEEAARKIKTENKTNFYRLDRLGIPLVEVTTQPDIKTPEECRECAERIGLLLWMTNVKKVLGSIRQDINVSIKSGTRIEIKGVQKLSWIPLLINHEISRQVNLIEIREELKNRKVSENEIPQEPVDLTRLMEKTESKSIATSIKSGKKLYGLNFKGFKGIFGKELMEDYRFGTEVSSKVKIISGLKGIIHSDEKLENYNFSQDEIKKIQNKLNSKEKDCFVLVLGTIKELKKAVDIII
;
A
#
# COMPACT_ATOMS: atom_id res chain seq x y z
N ARG A 1 -19.47 -10.53 -20.49
CA ARG A 1 -19.13 -11.51 -21.58
C ARG A 1 -17.81 -12.21 -21.28
N ILE A 2 -17.51 -13.37 -21.85
CA ILE A 2 -16.17 -14.00 -21.77
C ILE A 2 -15.30 -13.47 -22.90
N ALA A 3 -14.11 -12.98 -22.57
CA ALA A 3 -13.14 -12.45 -23.52
C ALA A 3 -12.15 -13.52 -23.98
N ILE A 4 -11.63 -14.29 -23.03
CA ILE A 4 -10.58 -15.28 -23.25
C ILE A 4 -10.95 -16.55 -22.51
N LEU A 5 -10.72 -17.67 -23.17
CA LEU A 5 -10.69 -19.01 -22.59
C LEU A 5 -9.41 -19.67 -23.09
N SER A 6 -8.46 -19.96 -22.21
CA SER A 6 -7.18 -20.56 -22.57
C SER A 6 -6.87 -21.81 -21.74
N LEU A 7 -6.02 -22.66 -22.32
CA LEU A 7 -5.39 -23.79 -21.65
C LEU A 7 -3.90 -23.46 -21.50
N GLU A 8 -3.41 -23.53 -20.27
CA GLU A 8 -2.01 -23.20 -19.95
C GLU A 8 -1.42 -24.20 -18.95
N GLU A 9 -0.12 -24.07 -18.67
CA GLU A 9 0.59 -24.88 -17.69
C GLU A 9 0.78 -24.10 -16.39
N GLU A 10 0.54 -24.74 -15.24
CA GLU A 10 0.86 -24.17 -13.93
C GLU A 10 2.38 -24.03 -13.74
N ALA A 11 2.77 -22.97 -13.04
CA ALA A 11 4.16 -22.69 -12.72
C ALA A 11 4.69 -23.54 -11.55
N ALA A 12 6.01 -23.72 -11.51
CA ALA A 12 6.70 -24.30 -10.36
C ALA A 12 6.48 -23.46 -9.08
N ARG A 13 6.37 -24.13 -7.93
CA ARG A 13 6.13 -23.46 -6.64
C ARG A 13 7.45 -22.99 -6.03
N LYS A 14 7.56 -21.70 -5.70
CA LYS A 14 8.68 -21.18 -4.92
C LYS A 14 8.66 -21.76 -3.49
N ILE A 15 9.76 -22.37 -3.06
CA ILE A 15 9.93 -22.94 -1.70
C ILE A 15 10.59 -21.94 -0.76
N LYS A 16 11.74 -21.39 -1.18
CA LYS A 16 12.52 -20.45 -0.36
C LYS A 16 13.37 -19.53 -1.22
N THR A 17 13.83 -18.45 -0.60
CA THR A 17 14.89 -17.58 -1.14
C THR A 17 16.07 -17.63 -0.17
N GLU A 18 17.27 -17.91 -0.65
CA GLU A 18 18.49 -17.95 0.17
C GLU A 18 19.62 -17.29 -0.60
N ASN A 19 20.28 -16.29 -0.01
CA ASN A 19 21.41 -15.55 -0.59
C ASN A 19 21.18 -15.08 -2.05
N LYS A 20 19.98 -14.54 -2.34
CA LYS A 20 19.50 -14.10 -3.67
C LYS A 20 19.20 -15.24 -4.67
N THR A 21 19.31 -16.50 -4.26
CA THR A 21 18.89 -17.66 -5.04
C THR A 21 17.46 -18.07 -4.67
N ASN A 22 16.61 -18.27 -5.67
CA ASN A 22 15.25 -18.77 -5.48
C ASN A 22 15.21 -20.29 -5.73
N PHE A 23 14.66 -21.05 -4.79
CA PHE A 23 14.49 -22.50 -4.91
C PHE A 23 13.03 -22.82 -5.21
N TYR A 24 12.80 -23.68 -6.20
CA TYR A 24 11.46 -24.05 -6.67
C TYR A 24 11.24 -25.56 -6.57
N ARG A 25 9.98 -25.96 -6.33
CA ARG A 25 9.50 -27.34 -6.44
C ARG A 25 8.76 -27.49 -7.78
N LEU A 26 9.08 -28.55 -8.50
CA LEU A 26 8.52 -28.83 -9.82
C LEU A 26 7.25 -29.70 -9.78
N ASP A 27 6.76 -30.05 -8.59
CA ASP A 27 5.58 -30.92 -8.37
C ASP A 27 4.28 -30.38 -8.98
N ARG A 28 4.23 -29.07 -9.27
CA ARG A 28 3.10 -28.41 -9.94
C ARG A 28 3.34 -28.04 -11.39
N LEU A 29 4.59 -28.11 -11.85
CA LEU A 29 4.94 -27.68 -13.20
C LEU A 29 4.23 -28.57 -14.22
N GLY A 30 3.56 -27.97 -15.18
CA GLY A 30 2.83 -28.71 -16.23
C GLY A 30 1.45 -29.23 -15.82
N ILE A 31 0.96 -28.93 -14.61
CA ILE A 31 -0.45 -29.18 -14.29
C ILE A 31 -1.31 -28.31 -15.22
N PRO A 32 -2.27 -28.88 -15.97
CA PRO A 32 -3.13 -28.11 -16.84
C PRO A 32 -4.00 -27.11 -16.05
N LEU A 33 -4.05 -25.87 -16.54
CA LEU A 33 -4.90 -24.80 -16.03
C LEU A 33 -5.82 -24.31 -17.13
N VAL A 34 -7.05 -23.99 -16.76
CA VAL A 34 -7.98 -23.25 -17.61
C VAL A 34 -8.09 -21.84 -17.07
N GLU A 35 -7.75 -20.86 -17.88
CA GLU A 35 -7.96 -19.44 -17.55
C GLU A 35 -9.22 -18.95 -18.25
N VAL A 36 -10.09 -18.28 -17.48
CA VAL A 36 -11.32 -17.67 -17.97
C VAL A 36 -11.26 -16.18 -17.65
N THR A 37 -11.16 -15.33 -18.68
CA THR A 37 -11.13 -13.87 -18.52
C THR A 37 -12.44 -13.26 -19.00
N THR A 38 -13.06 -12.42 -18.16
CA THR A 38 -14.25 -11.66 -18.55
C THR A 38 -13.87 -10.41 -19.35
N GLN A 39 -14.80 -9.91 -20.15
CA GLN A 39 -14.74 -8.53 -20.65
C GLN A 39 -14.89 -7.55 -19.46
N PRO A 40 -14.36 -6.32 -19.54
CA PRO A 40 -14.52 -5.29 -18.51
C PRO A 40 -15.92 -4.63 -18.60
N ASP A 41 -16.97 -5.45 -18.72
CA ASP A 41 -18.35 -5.00 -18.87
C ASP A 41 -19.21 -5.11 -17.61
N ILE A 42 -18.70 -5.75 -16.55
CA ILE A 42 -19.33 -5.84 -15.22
C ILE A 42 -19.39 -4.44 -14.58
N LYS A 43 -20.57 -4.05 -14.10
CA LYS A 43 -20.85 -2.70 -13.58
C LYS A 43 -21.11 -2.64 -12.07
N THR A 44 -21.47 -3.76 -11.44
CA THR A 44 -21.74 -3.76 -10.00
C THR A 44 -20.93 -4.83 -9.26
N PRO A 45 -20.64 -4.63 -7.96
CA PRO A 45 -20.01 -5.63 -7.12
C PRO A 45 -20.79 -6.96 -7.07
N GLU A 46 -22.12 -6.89 -7.05
CA GLU A 46 -23.02 -8.04 -7.03
C GLU A 46 -22.97 -8.82 -8.35
N GLU A 47 -22.98 -8.12 -9.49
CA GLU A 47 -22.82 -8.72 -10.81
C GLU A 47 -21.45 -9.42 -10.93
N CYS A 48 -20.40 -8.84 -10.34
CA CYS A 48 -19.09 -9.48 -10.29
C CYS A 48 -19.13 -10.81 -9.52
N ARG A 49 -19.79 -10.81 -8.36
CA ARG A 49 -19.99 -12.03 -7.57
C ARG A 49 -20.80 -13.07 -8.35
N GLU A 50 -21.93 -12.68 -8.95
CA GLU A 50 -22.80 -13.59 -9.71
C GLU A 50 -22.06 -14.19 -10.90
N CYS A 51 -21.31 -13.38 -11.65
CA CYS A 51 -20.49 -13.85 -12.76
C CYS A 51 -19.45 -14.87 -12.30
N ALA A 52 -18.74 -14.57 -11.20
CA ALA A 52 -17.76 -15.48 -10.63
C ALA A 52 -18.38 -16.80 -10.13
N GLU A 53 -19.54 -16.72 -9.48
CA GLU A 53 -20.31 -17.87 -9.02
C GLU A 53 -20.74 -18.74 -10.21
N ARG A 54 -21.23 -18.11 -11.28
CA ARG A 54 -21.66 -18.82 -12.49
C ARG A 54 -20.51 -19.54 -13.18
N ILE A 55 -19.35 -18.87 -13.35
CA ILE A 55 -18.14 -19.49 -13.91
C ILE A 55 -17.70 -20.66 -13.02
N GLY A 56 -17.66 -20.46 -11.71
CA GLY A 56 -17.31 -21.49 -10.74
C GLY A 56 -18.20 -22.73 -10.86
N LEU A 57 -19.54 -22.55 -10.90
CA LEU A 57 -20.50 -23.64 -11.06
C LEU A 57 -20.32 -24.41 -12.38
N LEU A 58 -20.09 -23.70 -13.49
CA LEU A 58 -19.85 -24.34 -14.79
C LEU A 58 -18.57 -25.19 -14.76
N LEU A 59 -17.48 -24.66 -14.21
CA LEU A 59 -16.24 -25.42 -14.03
C LEU A 59 -16.47 -26.64 -13.11
N TRP A 60 -17.29 -26.49 -12.07
CA TRP A 60 -17.54 -27.55 -11.09
C TRP A 60 -18.28 -28.77 -11.66
N MET A 61 -19.03 -28.58 -12.75
CA MET A 61 -19.67 -29.63 -13.53
C MET A 61 -18.69 -30.42 -14.42
N THR A 62 -17.41 -30.03 -14.46
CA THR A 62 -16.35 -30.69 -15.24
C THR A 62 -15.32 -31.38 -14.33
N ASN A 63 -14.28 -31.97 -14.93
CA ASN A 63 -13.21 -32.71 -14.25
C ASN A 63 -12.11 -31.82 -13.63
N VAL A 64 -12.43 -30.60 -13.18
CA VAL A 64 -11.48 -29.72 -12.50
C VAL A 64 -11.10 -30.27 -11.11
N LYS A 65 -9.89 -29.92 -10.65
CA LYS A 65 -9.47 -30.23 -9.26
C LYS A 65 -10.29 -29.40 -8.26
N LYS A 66 -10.82 -30.08 -7.24
CA LYS A 66 -11.69 -29.49 -6.19
C LYS A 66 -10.97 -29.47 -4.83
N VAL A 67 -9.73 -28.98 -4.79
CA VAL A 67 -8.90 -28.96 -3.58
C VAL A 67 -8.55 -27.51 -3.21
N LEU A 68 -8.24 -27.26 -1.94
CA LEU A 68 -7.86 -25.91 -1.52
C LEU A 68 -6.65 -25.40 -2.33
N GLY A 69 -6.78 -24.21 -2.90
CA GLY A 69 -5.74 -23.59 -3.73
C GLY A 69 -5.70 -24.06 -5.19
N SER A 70 -6.67 -24.87 -5.65
CA SER A 70 -6.82 -25.19 -7.08
C SER A 70 -7.53 -24.11 -7.89
N ILE A 71 -8.22 -23.18 -7.22
CA ILE A 71 -8.92 -22.06 -7.85
C ILE A 71 -8.18 -20.78 -7.49
N ARG A 72 -7.90 -19.96 -8.51
CA ARG A 72 -7.40 -18.59 -8.36
C ARG A 72 -8.44 -17.64 -8.92
N GLN A 73 -8.69 -16.56 -8.20
CA GLN A 73 -9.60 -15.52 -8.62
C GLN A 73 -8.96 -14.17 -8.33
N ASP A 74 -8.78 -13.40 -9.40
CA ASP A 74 -8.26 -12.05 -9.34
C ASP A 74 -9.31 -11.10 -9.92
N ILE A 75 -9.53 -9.97 -9.25
CA ILE A 75 -10.59 -9.01 -9.60
C ILE A 75 -9.95 -7.72 -10.07
N ASN A 76 -10.41 -7.22 -11.21
CA ASN A 76 -9.96 -5.95 -11.77
C ASN A 76 -11.02 -4.88 -11.53
N VAL A 77 -10.68 -3.84 -10.77
CA VAL A 77 -11.58 -2.75 -10.40
C VAL A 77 -11.05 -1.44 -10.95
N SER A 78 -11.94 -0.62 -11.50
CA SER A 78 -11.62 0.73 -11.96
C SER A 78 -12.85 1.62 -11.86
N ILE A 79 -12.66 2.89 -11.49
CA ILE A 79 -13.71 3.91 -11.54
C ILE A 79 -13.37 4.99 -12.56
N LYS A 80 -14.36 5.84 -12.90
CA LYS A 80 -14.13 7.01 -13.76
C LYS A 80 -13.08 7.92 -13.12
N SER A 81 -12.09 8.35 -13.90
CA SER A 81 -10.94 9.16 -13.45
C SER A 81 -10.00 8.47 -12.45
N GLY A 82 -10.24 7.19 -12.16
CA GLY A 82 -9.36 6.33 -11.39
C GLY A 82 -8.43 5.52 -12.27
N THR A 83 -7.82 4.49 -11.68
CA THR A 83 -6.92 3.56 -12.38
C THR A 83 -7.42 2.13 -12.24
N ARG A 84 -7.02 1.26 -13.17
CA ARG A 84 -7.30 -0.18 -13.05
C ARG A 84 -6.40 -0.76 -11.97
N ILE A 85 -7.02 -1.34 -10.95
CA ILE A 85 -6.36 -2.01 -9.83
C ILE A 85 -6.77 -3.48 -9.82
N GLU A 86 -5.78 -4.34 -9.62
CA GLU A 86 -5.95 -5.79 -9.57
C GLU A 86 -5.88 -6.26 -8.11
N ILE A 87 -6.98 -6.81 -7.62
CA ILE A 87 -7.09 -7.44 -6.31
C ILE A 87 -6.83 -8.93 -6.50
N LYS A 88 -5.67 -9.40 -6.05
CA LYS A 88 -5.25 -10.79 -6.22
C LYS A 88 -5.70 -11.71 -5.10
N GLY A 89 -5.97 -12.97 -5.44
CA GLY A 89 -6.15 -14.04 -4.46
C GLY A 89 -7.44 -13.92 -3.66
N VAL A 90 -8.54 -13.54 -4.30
CA VAL A 90 -9.86 -13.49 -3.66
C VAL A 90 -10.37 -14.92 -3.47
N GLN A 91 -10.38 -15.38 -2.21
CA GLN A 91 -10.65 -16.81 -1.91
C GLN A 91 -12.12 -17.16 -1.81
N LYS A 92 -12.98 -16.20 -1.43
CA LYS A 92 -14.40 -16.44 -1.17
C LYS A 92 -15.25 -15.53 -2.03
N LEU A 93 -16.29 -16.11 -2.66
CA LEU A 93 -17.26 -15.35 -3.45
C LEU A 93 -17.95 -14.25 -2.62
N SER A 94 -18.19 -14.48 -1.33
CA SER A 94 -18.80 -13.50 -0.44
C SER A 94 -17.92 -12.28 -0.15
N TRP A 95 -16.60 -12.37 -0.39
CA TRP A 95 -15.69 -11.23 -0.25
C TRP A 95 -15.72 -10.29 -1.45
N ILE A 96 -16.16 -10.77 -2.62
CA ILE A 96 -16.11 -10.01 -3.88
C ILE A 96 -16.79 -8.64 -3.73
N PRO A 97 -18.05 -8.54 -3.25
CA PRO A 97 -18.71 -7.24 -3.19
C PRO A 97 -18.00 -6.27 -2.24
N LEU A 98 -17.59 -6.77 -1.06
CA LEU A 98 -16.91 -5.98 -0.04
C LEU A 98 -15.57 -5.42 -0.56
N LEU A 99 -14.74 -6.26 -1.16
CA LEU A 99 -13.42 -5.87 -1.68
C LEU A 99 -13.55 -4.84 -2.80
N ILE A 100 -14.53 -5.01 -3.69
CA ILE A 100 -14.80 -4.04 -4.77
C ILE A 100 -15.26 -2.70 -4.17
N ASN A 101 -16.17 -2.71 -3.18
CA ASN A 101 -16.64 -1.49 -2.54
C ASN A 101 -15.52 -0.75 -1.79
N HIS A 102 -14.63 -1.49 -1.11
CA HIS A 102 -13.44 -0.92 -0.48
C HIS A 102 -12.52 -0.26 -1.51
N GLU A 103 -12.27 -0.91 -2.64
CA GLU A 103 -11.43 -0.35 -3.70
C GLU A 103 -12.07 0.86 -4.39
N ILE A 104 -13.39 0.84 -4.61
CA ILE A 104 -14.14 2.00 -5.09
C ILE A 104 -13.97 3.17 -4.12
N SER A 105 -14.22 2.95 -2.82
CA SER A 105 -14.06 3.98 -1.78
C SER A 105 -12.63 4.54 -1.77
N ARG A 106 -11.62 3.66 -1.82
CA ARG A 106 -10.21 4.03 -1.86
C ARG A 106 -9.89 4.93 -3.05
N GLN A 107 -10.33 4.55 -4.26
CA GLN A 107 -10.08 5.36 -5.46
C GLN A 107 -10.82 6.70 -5.44
N VAL A 108 -12.08 6.74 -4.98
CA VAL A 108 -12.85 7.98 -4.84
C VAL A 108 -12.13 8.95 -3.91
N ASN A 109 -11.75 8.49 -2.72
CA ASN A 109 -11.09 9.34 -1.73
C ASN A 109 -9.69 9.80 -2.17
N LEU A 110 -8.95 8.99 -2.95
CA LEU A 110 -7.69 9.43 -3.56
C LEU A 110 -7.90 10.50 -4.63
N ILE A 111 -8.96 10.40 -5.44
CA ILE A 111 -9.31 11.46 -6.40
C ILE A 111 -9.67 12.73 -5.65
N GLU A 112 -10.42 12.65 -4.55
CA GLU A 112 -10.72 13.82 -3.72
C GLU A 112 -9.46 14.45 -3.12
N ILE A 113 -8.51 13.66 -2.62
CA ILE A 113 -7.20 14.16 -2.17
C ILE A 113 -6.51 14.92 -3.30
N ARG A 114 -6.51 14.37 -4.51
CA ARG A 114 -5.89 15.01 -5.67
C ARG A 114 -6.55 16.35 -5.99
N GLU A 115 -7.88 16.42 -6.01
CA GLU A 115 -8.60 17.68 -6.26
C GLU A 115 -8.42 18.68 -5.12
N GLU A 116 -8.36 18.20 -3.87
CA GLU A 116 -8.06 19.04 -2.70
C GLU A 116 -6.66 19.66 -2.78
N LEU A 117 -5.64 18.88 -3.14
CA LEU A 117 -4.27 19.39 -3.34
C LEU A 117 -4.19 20.41 -4.48
N LYS A 118 -4.92 20.18 -5.58
CA LYS A 118 -5.04 21.17 -6.67
C LYS A 118 -5.71 22.46 -6.20
N ASN A 119 -6.79 22.37 -5.42
CA ASN A 119 -7.47 23.54 -4.86
C ASN A 119 -6.58 24.32 -3.88
N ARG A 120 -5.74 23.60 -3.14
CA ARG A 120 -4.68 24.19 -2.29
C ARG A 120 -3.51 24.78 -3.09
N LYS A 121 -3.49 24.62 -4.42
CA LYS A 121 -2.44 25.06 -5.35
C LYS A 121 -1.07 24.50 -5.00
N VAL A 122 -1.03 23.30 -4.42
CA VAL A 122 0.23 22.62 -4.12
C VAL A 122 0.89 22.23 -5.43
N SER A 123 2.09 22.74 -5.68
CA SER A 123 2.87 22.43 -6.88
C SER A 123 3.88 21.33 -6.61
N GLU A 124 4.33 20.63 -7.65
CA GLU A 124 5.36 19.58 -7.53
C GLU A 124 6.67 20.11 -6.90
N ASN A 125 6.99 21.39 -7.12
CA ASN A 125 8.16 22.06 -6.52
C ASN A 125 8.02 22.24 -4.98
N GLU A 126 6.83 22.07 -4.43
CA GLU A 126 6.59 22.11 -2.99
C GLU A 126 6.73 20.75 -2.30
N ILE A 127 6.84 19.67 -3.08
CA ILE A 127 7.17 18.33 -2.58
C ILE A 127 8.66 18.32 -2.21
N PRO A 128 9.03 17.84 -1.00
CA PRO A 128 10.41 17.84 -0.56
C PRO A 128 11.26 16.95 -1.46
N GLN A 129 12.37 17.50 -2.01
CA GLN A 129 13.28 16.75 -2.89
C GLN A 129 14.29 15.91 -2.11
N GLU A 130 14.68 16.39 -0.93
CA GLU A 130 15.64 15.71 -0.06
C GLU A 130 15.14 15.66 1.39
N PRO A 131 15.48 14.60 2.14
CA PRO A 131 15.16 14.50 3.55
C PRO A 131 16.10 15.36 4.39
N VAL A 132 15.60 15.84 5.53
CA VAL A 132 16.43 16.48 6.55
C VAL A 132 16.84 15.44 7.60
N ASP A 133 18.14 15.33 7.89
CA ASP A 133 18.66 14.47 8.96
C ASP A 133 18.34 15.10 10.34
N LEU A 134 17.45 14.45 11.08
CA LEU A 134 17.00 14.84 12.42
C LEU A 134 17.71 14.03 13.52
N THR A 135 18.65 13.15 13.18
CA THR A 135 19.25 12.19 14.13
C THR A 135 19.88 12.91 15.33
N ARG A 136 20.69 13.95 15.08
CA ARG A 136 21.34 14.74 16.14
C ARG A 136 20.34 15.48 17.04
N LEU A 137 19.22 15.92 16.46
CA LEU A 137 18.16 16.62 17.19
C LEU A 137 17.48 15.69 18.21
N MET A 138 17.39 14.41 17.87
CA MET A 138 16.69 13.38 18.65
C MET A 138 17.62 12.48 19.47
N GLU A 139 18.90 12.83 19.65
CA GLU A 139 19.84 12.03 20.45
C GLU A 139 19.42 11.89 21.93
N LYS A 140 18.81 12.94 22.48
CA LYS A 140 18.31 12.99 23.86
C LYS A 140 16.78 12.86 23.92
N THR A 141 16.19 12.14 22.97
CA THR A 141 14.74 11.99 22.91
C THR A 141 14.18 11.21 24.10
N GLU A 142 12.99 11.60 24.55
CA GLU A 142 12.24 10.86 25.57
C GLU A 142 11.64 9.55 25.01
N SER A 143 11.47 9.47 23.69
CA SER A 143 10.98 8.26 23.02
C SER A 143 12.03 7.15 23.05
N LYS A 144 11.87 6.20 23.99
CA LYS A 144 12.76 5.04 24.17
C LYS A 144 12.98 4.24 22.87
N SER A 145 11.95 4.12 22.04
CA SER A 145 12.01 3.39 20.76
C SER A 145 12.97 4.06 19.78
N ILE A 146 12.87 5.40 19.67
CA ILE A 146 13.71 6.19 18.77
C ILE A 146 15.13 6.27 19.31
N ALA A 147 15.29 6.56 20.61
CA ALA A 147 16.59 6.60 21.27
C ALA A 147 17.38 5.29 21.09
N THR A 148 16.73 4.14 21.29
CA THR A 148 17.35 2.82 21.09
C THR A 148 17.77 2.60 19.63
N SER A 149 16.92 3.01 18.68
CA SER A 149 17.22 2.88 17.26
C SER A 149 18.40 3.75 16.84
N ILE A 150 18.46 5.00 17.30
CA ILE A 150 19.59 5.91 17.03
C ILE A 150 20.89 5.35 17.62
N LYS A 151 20.85 4.86 18.87
CA LYS A 151 22.01 4.21 19.50
C LYS A 151 22.50 2.98 18.74
N SER A 152 21.62 2.26 18.05
CA SER A 152 21.98 1.13 17.18
C SER A 152 22.58 1.54 15.82
N GLY A 153 22.81 2.83 15.58
CA GLY A 153 23.37 3.35 14.33
C GLY A 153 22.35 3.68 13.24
N LYS A 154 21.04 3.62 13.54
CA LYS A 154 20.00 4.07 12.63
C LYS A 154 19.89 5.60 12.64
N LYS A 155 19.35 6.15 11.56
CA LYS A 155 19.10 7.58 11.39
C LYS A 155 17.61 7.87 11.34
N LEU A 156 17.25 9.08 11.77
CA LEU A 156 15.90 9.62 11.68
C LEU A 156 15.89 10.73 10.63
N TYR A 157 15.14 10.53 9.55
CA TYR A 157 14.93 11.52 8.50
C TYR A 157 13.52 12.09 8.57
N GLY A 158 13.40 13.38 8.26
CA GLY A 158 12.12 14.08 8.15
C GLY A 158 11.93 14.72 6.78
N LEU A 159 10.70 14.69 6.28
CA LEU A 159 10.26 15.30 5.02
C LEU A 159 9.08 16.22 5.34
N ASN A 160 9.09 17.45 4.83
CA ASN A 160 7.98 18.38 5.01
C ASN A 160 7.17 18.52 3.72
N PHE A 161 5.91 18.11 3.73
CA PHE A 161 4.98 18.24 2.62
C PHE A 161 4.14 19.50 2.81
N LYS A 162 4.47 20.55 2.04
CA LYS A 162 3.79 21.82 2.15
C LYS A 162 2.35 21.74 1.68
N GLY A 163 1.42 22.29 2.45
CA GLY A 163 -0.01 22.24 2.10
C GLY A 163 -0.67 20.87 2.26
N PHE A 164 0.00 19.86 2.84
CA PHE A 164 -0.55 18.51 3.04
C PHE A 164 -1.26 18.30 4.39
N LYS A 165 -1.53 19.36 5.18
CA LYS A 165 -2.20 19.19 6.47
C LYS A 165 -3.53 18.43 6.32
N GLY A 166 -3.69 17.36 7.10
CA GLY A 166 -4.86 16.48 7.09
C GLY A 166 -4.89 15.45 5.95
N ILE A 167 -3.97 15.51 4.97
CA ILE A 167 -3.99 14.61 3.81
C ILE A 167 -3.52 13.21 4.20
N PHE A 168 -2.42 13.08 4.95
CA PHE A 168 -1.95 11.78 5.42
C PHE A 168 -2.92 11.14 6.42
N GLY A 169 -3.61 11.97 7.19
CA GLY A 169 -4.66 11.52 8.11
C GLY A 169 -5.99 11.15 7.45
N LYS A 170 -6.23 11.51 6.18
CA LYS A 170 -7.53 11.30 5.52
C LYS A 170 -7.80 9.81 5.31
N GLU A 171 -8.99 9.39 5.71
CA GLU A 171 -9.48 8.03 5.53
C GLU A 171 -9.86 7.79 4.06
N LEU A 172 -9.40 6.67 3.50
CA LEU A 172 -9.65 6.24 2.13
C LEU A 172 -10.72 5.15 2.06
N MET A 173 -10.76 4.29 3.07
CA MET A 173 -11.76 3.27 3.33
C MET A 173 -11.70 2.93 4.82
N GLU A 174 -12.66 2.17 5.33
CA GLU A 174 -12.75 1.81 6.75
C GLU A 174 -11.38 1.37 7.32
N ASP A 175 -10.93 2.07 8.37
CA ASP A 175 -9.66 1.84 9.08
C ASP A 175 -8.39 1.96 8.21
N TYR A 176 -8.47 2.61 7.05
CA TYR A 176 -7.35 2.74 6.12
C TYR A 176 -7.20 4.17 5.60
N ARG A 177 -6.09 4.82 5.96
CA ARG A 177 -5.79 6.22 5.63
C ARG A 177 -4.78 6.34 4.51
N PHE A 178 -4.66 7.54 3.92
CA PHE A 178 -3.61 7.82 2.93
C PHE A 178 -2.20 7.55 3.48
N GLY A 179 -1.94 7.94 4.74
CA GLY A 179 -0.69 7.60 5.42
C GLY A 179 -0.46 6.10 5.58
N THR A 180 -1.53 5.31 5.74
CA THR A 180 -1.47 3.83 5.73
C THR A 180 -1.05 3.29 4.37
N GLU A 181 -1.54 3.89 3.27
CA GLU A 181 -1.15 3.51 1.92
C GLU A 181 0.35 3.77 1.66
N VAL A 182 0.83 4.97 2.00
CA VAL A 182 2.25 5.32 1.88
C VAL A 182 3.11 4.41 2.77
N SER A 183 2.71 4.20 4.03
CA SER A 183 3.39 3.31 4.98
C SER A 183 3.50 1.87 4.45
N SER A 184 2.46 1.36 3.79
CA SER A 184 2.45 0.01 3.22
C SER A 184 3.45 -0.14 2.08
N LYS A 185 3.53 0.83 1.17
CA LYS A 185 4.51 0.86 0.08
C LYS A 185 5.94 0.95 0.63
N VAL A 186 6.15 1.82 1.62
CA VAL A 186 7.44 1.96 2.31
C VAL A 186 7.87 0.63 2.93
N LYS A 187 7.00 -0.05 3.69
CA LYS A 187 7.32 -1.36 4.32
C LYS A 187 7.81 -2.39 3.30
N ILE A 188 7.08 -2.55 2.20
CA ILE A 188 7.36 -3.58 1.19
C ILE A 188 8.72 -3.37 0.51
N ILE A 189 9.04 -2.13 0.15
CA ILE A 189 10.19 -1.85 -0.73
C ILE A 189 11.45 -1.53 0.07
N SER A 190 11.31 -0.78 1.17
CA SER A 190 12.45 -0.36 2.00
C SER A 190 12.82 -1.38 3.09
N GLY A 191 11.86 -2.21 3.53
CA GLY A 191 12.02 -3.08 4.70
C GLY A 191 11.84 -2.37 6.05
N LEU A 192 11.50 -1.07 6.05
CA LEU A 192 11.22 -0.32 7.27
C LEU A 192 9.92 -0.78 7.94
N LYS A 193 9.77 -0.44 9.22
CA LYS A 193 8.54 -0.69 9.98
C LYS A 193 7.35 0.18 9.54
N GLY A 194 7.60 1.27 8.82
CA GLY A 194 6.57 2.23 8.38
C GLY A 194 7.06 3.67 8.44
N ILE A 195 6.11 4.59 8.44
CA ILE A 195 6.32 6.04 8.58
C ILE A 195 5.59 6.55 9.82
N ILE A 196 5.95 7.73 10.30
CA ILE A 196 5.22 8.50 11.31
C ILE A 196 4.87 9.85 10.67
N HIS A 197 3.66 10.37 10.83
CA HIS A 197 3.30 11.67 10.23
C HIS A 197 2.53 12.58 11.18
N SER A 198 2.61 13.89 10.95
CA SER A 198 2.07 14.92 11.85
C SER A 198 0.54 15.07 11.85
N ASP A 199 -0.17 14.30 11.02
CA ASP A 199 -1.63 14.19 11.11
C ASP A 199 -2.07 13.12 12.12
N GLU A 200 -1.15 12.28 12.60
CA GLU A 200 -1.41 11.34 13.69
C GLU A 200 -1.13 11.99 15.05
N LYS A 201 -1.64 11.36 16.12
CA LYS A 201 -1.27 11.69 17.49
C LYS A 201 0.17 11.25 17.75
N LEU A 202 1.12 12.17 17.62
CA LEU A 202 2.56 11.91 17.82
C LEU A 202 2.88 11.49 19.25
N GLU A 203 2.00 11.79 20.21
CA GLU A 203 2.07 11.32 21.59
C GLU A 203 2.06 9.79 21.69
N ASN A 204 1.38 9.11 20.75
CA ASN A 204 1.37 7.64 20.67
C ASN A 204 2.77 7.06 20.36
N TYR A 205 3.69 7.88 19.87
CA TYR A 205 5.09 7.52 19.61
C TYR A 205 6.04 8.08 20.67
N ASN A 206 5.50 8.57 21.79
CA ASN A 206 6.23 9.15 22.92
C ASN A 206 7.08 10.37 22.54
N PHE A 207 6.62 11.18 21.57
CA PHE A 207 7.21 12.50 21.35
C PHE A 207 6.65 13.52 22.33
N SER A 208 7.52 14.32 22.95
CA SER A 208 7.09 15.46 23.77
C SER A 208 6.72 16.66 22.89
N GLN A 209 5.89 17.59 23.41
CA GLN A 209 5.50 18.79 22.66
C GLN A 209 6.71 19.66 22.26
N ASP A 210 7.75 19.69 23.10
CA ASP A 210 8.99 20.40 22.80
C ASP A 210 9.79 19.74 21.68
N GLU A 211 9.80 18.40 21.61
CA GLU A 211 10.40 17.66 20.50
C GLU A 211 9.66 17.91 19.19
N ILE A 212 8.32 17.89 19.22
CA ILE A 212 7.48 18.17 18.04
C ILE A 212 7.79 19.58 17.52
N LYS A 213 7.85 20.59 18.39
CA LYS A 213 8.22 21.97 18.00
C LYS A 213 9.63 22.04 17.43
N LYS A 214 10.61 21.34 18.01
CA LYS A 214 11.99 21.27 17.49
C LYS A 214 12.03 20.66 16.08
N ILE A 215 11.28 19.58 15.85
CA ILE A 215 11.17 18.92 14.54
C ILE A 215 10.52 19.87 13.53
N GLN A 216 9.41 20.51 13.89
CA GLN A 216 8.73 21.49 13.03
C GLN A 216 9.65 22.63 12.62
N ASN A 217 10.38 23.21 13.57
CA ASN A 217 11.36 24.27 13.31
C ASN A 217 12.49 23.79 12.39
N LYS A 218 13.03 22.59 12.62
CA LYS A 218 14.11 22.04 11.81
C LYS A 218 13.68 21.71 10.38
N LEU A 219 12.41 21.32 10.19
CA LEU A 219 11.81 21.01 8.91
C LEU A 219 11.18 22.24 8.20
N ASN A 220 11.19 23.41 8.83
CA ASN A 220 10.46 24.59 8.38
C ASN A 220 8.98 24.30 8.09
N SER A 221 8.36 23.43 8.91
CA SER A 221 6.96 23.01 8.77
C SER A 221 6.03 24.09 9.30
N LYS A 222 5.10 24.54 8.45
CA LYS A 222 4.06 25.50 8.82
C LYS A 222 2.77 24.78 9.24
N GLU A 223 1.79 25.55 9.71
CA GLU A 223 0.50 25.04 10.19
C GLU A 223 -0.29 24.25 9.12
N LYS A 224 -0.18 24.65 7.85
CA LYS A 224 -0.85 24.00 6.71
C LYS A 224 -0.05 22.84 6.11
N ASP A 225 1.11 22.53 6.66
CA ASP A 225 1.98 21.48 6.16
C ASP A 225 1.76 20.17 6.93
N CYS A 226 2.26 19.08 6.37
CA CYS A 226 2.37 17.80 7.07
C CYS A 226 3.80 17.29 6.94
N PHE A 227 4.45 16.97 8.06
CA PHE A 227 5.76 16.32 8.02
C PHE A 227 5.63 14.81 8.22
N VAL A 228 6.55 14.07 7.59
CA VAL A 228 6.69 12.62 7.65
C VAL A 228 8.08 12.28 8.18
N LEU A 229 8.16 11.35 9.12
CA LEU A 229 9.39 10.86 9.72
C LEU A 229 9.60 9.38 9.37
N VAL A 230 10.84 9.03 9.06
CA VAL A 230 11.28 7.66 8.79
C VAL A 230 12.58 7.34 9.54
N LEU A 231 12.63 6.13 10.12
CA LEU A 231 13.71 5.70 11.01
C LEU A 231 14.31 4.38 10.50
N GLY A 232 15.59 4.38 10.13
CA GLY A 232 16.21 3.25 9.46
C GLY A 232 17.71 3.37 9.23
N THR A 233 18.29 2.37 8.57
CA THR A 233 19.65 2.47 8.02
C THR A 233 19.66 3.39 6.80
N ILE A 234 20.82 3.94 6.43
CA ILE A 234 20.95 4.84 5.28
C ILE A 234 20.39 4.22 3.98
N LYS A 235 20.63 2.91 3.77
CA LYS A 235 20.15 2.18 2.59
C LYS A 235 18.62 2.05 2.56
N GLU A 236 18.01 1.75 3.70
CA GLU A 236 16.55 1.65 3.81
C GLU A 236 15.90 3.03 3.67
N LEU A 237 16.49 4.07 4.28
CA LEU A 237 15.99 5.43 4.24
C LEU A 237 15.98 6.01 2.83
N LYS A 238 17.03 5.81 2.04
CA LYS A 238 17.05 6.26 0.63
C LYS A 238 15.85 5.69 -0.14
N LYS A 239 15.65 4.38 -0.07
CA LYS A 239 14.51 3.72 -0.71
C LYS A 239 13.17 4.26 -0.19
N ALA A 240 13.05 4.48 1.12
CA ALA A 240 11.81 4.96 1.72
C ALA A 240 11.47 6.38 1.25
N VAL A 241 12.46 7.26 1.20
CA VAL A 241 12.30 8.64 0.73
C VAL A 241 11.83 8.68 -0.72
N ASP A 242 12.45 7.89 -1.61
CA ASP A 242 12.08 7.81 -3.03
C ASP A 242 10.63 7.33 -3.28
N ILE A 243 10.01 6.66 -2.30
CA ILE A 243 8.62 6.16 -2.38
C ILE A 243 7.63 7.16 -1.79
N ILE A 244 8.08 7.92 -0.78
CA ILE A 244 7.27 8.89 -0.06
C ILE A 244 7.08 10.15 -0.91
N ILE A 245 8.13 10.54 -1.66
CA ILE A 245 8.10 11.57 -2.71
C ILE A 245 7.34 11.03 -3.92
#